data_AF-S3ALA9-F1
#
_entry.id   AF-S3ALA9-F1
#
_cell.length_a   1.000
_cell.length_b   1.000
_cell.length_c   1.000
_cell.angle_alpha   90.00
_cell.angle_beta   90.00
_cell.angle_gamma   90.00
#
_symmetry.space_group_name_H-M   'P 1'
#
loop_
_entity.id
_entity.type
_entity.pdbx_description
1 polymer ?
#
loop_
_entity_poly.entity_id
_entity_poly.type
_entity_poly.pdbx_seq_one_letter_code
_entity_poly.pdbx_strand_id
1 'polypeptide(L)'
;MEIQEIRYQTTVPKKMIPKLNYFVRDFLNDYSDYLDELETGESFDTEVEYEGDLELYFVQFRFSKAGTGFLASKRNELFLDCNGEFCGIVYLQ
;
A
#
# COMPACT_ATOMS: atom_id res chain seq x y z
N MET A 1 -10.82 3.96 -4.57
CA MET A 1 -9.50 4.35 -5.13
C MET A 1 -9.00 3.39 -6.21
N GLU A 2 -8.38 3.95 -7.27
CA GLU A 2 -7.80 3.22 -8.39
C GLU A 2 -6.26 3.20 -8.34
N ILE A 3 -5.65 2.08 -8.76
CA ILE A 3 -4.19 1.95 -8.85
C ILE A 3 -3.70 2.56 -10.16
N GLN A 4 -2.83 3.58 -10.05
CA GLN A 4 -2.18 4.22 -11.20
C GLN A 4 -0.83 3.58 -11.53
N GLU A 5 -0.03 3.31 -10.51
CA GLU A 5 1.34 2.84 -10.68
C GLU A 5 1.80 2.06 -9.45
N ILE A 6 2.54 0.98 -9.65
CA ILE A 6 3.19 0.22 -8.58
C ILE A 6 4.69 0.19 -8.84
N ARG A 7 5.48 0.60 -7.85
CA ARG A 7 6.94 0.55 -7.87
C ARG A 7 7.46 -0.33 -6.75
N TYR A 8 7.85 -1.56 -7.10
CA TYR A 8 8.54 -2.46 -6.17
C TYR A 8 10.05 -2.22 -6.16
N GLN A 9 10.68 -2.47 -5.01
CA GLN A 9 12.14 -2.50 -4.88
C GLN A 9 12.73 -3.59 -5.76
N THR A 10 13.92 -3.35 -6.30
CA THR A 10 14.64 -4.35 -7.12
C THR A 10 15.06 -5.58 -6.30
N THR A 11 15.09 -5.47 -4.98
CA THR A 11 15.36 -6.56 -4.03
C THR A 11 14.17 -7.50 -3.83
N VAL A 12 12.94 -7.07 -4.18
CA VAL A 12 11.75 -7.92 -4.06
C VAL A 12 11.86 -9.10 -5.02
N PRO A 13 11.81 -10.36 -4.53
CA PRO A 13 11.84 -11.53 -5.40
C PRO A 13 10.67 -11.51 -6.38
N LYS A 14 10.90 -11.80 -7.66
CA LYS A 14 9.83 -11.78 -8.68
C LYS A 14 8.62 -12.66 -8.34
N LYS A 15 8.85 -13.76 -7.61
CA LYS A 15 7.78 -14.65 -7.13
C LYS A 15 6.86 -14.01 -6.08
N MET A 16 7.30 -12.95 -5.41
CA MET A 16 6.50 -12.21 -4.42
C MET A 16 5.59 -11.17 -5.07
N ILE A 17 5.92 -10.70 -6.27
CA ILE A 17 5.14 -9.64 -6.96
C ILE A 17 3.64 -10.00 -7.08
N PRO A 18 3.24 -11.22 -7.49
CA PRO A 18 1.83 -11.58 -7.53
C PRO A 18 1.12 -11.53 -6.16
N LYS A 19 1.82 -11.92 -5.09
CA LYS A 19 1.28 -11.89 -3.72
C LYS A 19 1.10 -10.46 -3.22
N LEU A 20 2.12 -9.62 -3.41
CA LEU A 20 2.04 -8.19 -3.08
C LEU A 20 0.89 -7.51 -3.85
N ASN A 21 0.72 -7.80 -5.14
CA ASN A 21 -0.41 -7.29 -5.91
C ASN A 21 -1.76 -7.75 -5.34
N TYR A 22 -1.85 -8.98 -4.84
CA TYR A 22 -3.05 -9.46 -4.16
C TYR A 22 -3.29 -8.68 -2.85
N PHE A 23 -2.27 -8.55 -2.00
CA PHE A 23 -2.37 -7.82 -0.73
C PHE A 23 -2.80 -6.35 -0.94
N VAL A 24 -2.26 -5.66 -1.95
CA VAL A 24 -2.69 -4.29 -2.29
C VAL A 24 -4.17 -4.24 -2.65
N ARG A 25 -4.65 -5.19 -3.47
CA ARG A 25 -6.06 -5.20 -3.90
C ARG A 25 -6.99 -5.51 -2.75
N ASP A 26 -6.61 -6.45 -1.89
CA ASP A 26 -7.36 -6.82 -0.70
C ASP A 26 -7.49 -5.64 0.26
N PHE A 27 -6.37 -4.99 0.59
CA PHE A 27 -6.36 -3.74 1.37
C PHE A 27 -7.25 -2.66 0.75
N LEU A 28 -7.17 -2.42 -0.56
CA LEU A 28 -8.00 -1.40 -1.20
C LEU A 28 -9.49 -1.76 -1.19
N ASN A 29 -9.85 -3.04 -1.30
CA ASN A 29 -11.25 -3.46 -1.18
C ASN A 29 -11.82 -3.16 0.20
N ASP A 30 -11.02 -3.34 1.26
CA ASP A 30 -11.48 -3.16 2.63
C ASP A 30 -11.47 -1.70 3.08
N TYR A 31 -10.51 -0.91 2.61
CA TYR A 31 -10.25 0.43 3.15
C TYR A 31 -10.55 1.58 2.17
N SER A 32 -10.82 1.35 0.88
CA SER A 32 -10.90 2.46 -0.09
C SER A 32 -11.85 3.58 0.31
N ASP A 33 -13.05 3.23 0.78
CA ASP A 33 -14.08 4.23 1.13
C ASP A 33 -13.62 5.08 2.31
N TYR A 34 -13.00 4.46 3.33
CA TYR A 34 -12.43 5.16 4.47
C TYR A 34 -11.24 6.05 4.06
N LEU A 35 -10.35 5.57 3.20
CA LEU A 35 -9.21 6.36 2.69
C LEU A 35 -9.67 7.55 1.85
N ASP A 36 -10.80 7.42 1.16
CA ASP A 36 -11.39 8.49 0.36
C ASP A 36 -11.92 9.64 1.24
N GLU A 37 -12.39 9.33 2.45
CA GLU A 37 -12.91 10.29 3.44
C GLU A 37 -11.82 11.04 4.24
N LEU A 38 -10.57 10.57 4.25
CA LEU A 38 -9.47 11.23 4.96
C LEU A 38 -9.22 12.67 4.48
N GLU A 39 -8.92 13.55 5.43
CA GLU A 39 -8.56 14.93 5.11
C GLU A 39 -7.19 15.01 4.41
N THR A 40 -7.00 16.12 3.70
CA THR A 40 -5.75 16.40 2.98
C THR A 40 -4.56 16.39 3.95
N GLY A 41 -3.59 15.51 3.72
CA GLY A 41 -2.39 15.37 4.54
C GLY A 41 -2.53 14.41 5.72
N GLU A 42 -3.69 13.78 5.90
CA GLU A 42 -3.83 12.67 6.85
C GLU A 42 -3.22 11.37 6.30
N SER A 43 -2.88 10.50 7.24
CA SER A 43 -2.33 9.17 6.96
C SER A 43 -3.12 8.08 7.67
N PHE A 44 -3.06 6.88 7.13
CA PHE A 44 -3.63 5.69 7.74
C PHE A 44 -2.62 4.56 7.71
N ASP A 45 -2.37 3.96 8.87
CA ASP A 45 -1.41 2.88 9.04
C ASP A 45 -2.13 1.66 9.61
N THR A 46 -1.92 0.50 9.01
CA THR A 46 -2.44 -0.78 9.50
C THR A 46 -1.49 -1.93 9.16
N GLU A 47 -1.61 -3.03 9.89
CA GLU A 47 -0.91 -4.28 9.61
C GLU A 47 -1.94 -5.37 9.39
N VAL A 48 -1.77 -6.16 8.32
CA VAL A 48 -2.65 -7.26 7.96
C VAL A 48 -1.84 -8.55 7.88
N GLU A 49 -2.37 -9.59 8.49
CA GLU A 49 -1.82 -10.95 8.45
C GLU A 49 -2.45 -11.72 7.30
N TYR A 50 -1.63 -12.26 6.40
CA TYR A 50 -2.06 -13.10 5.29
C TYR A 50 -1.49 -14.51 5.45
N GLU A 51 -2.37 -15.50 5.51
CA GLU A 51 -2.04 -16.93 5.57
C GLU A 51 -2.37 -17.61 4.23
N GLY A 52 -1.46 -18.43 3.71
CA GLY A 52 -1.75 -19.29 2.55
C GLY A 52 -0.71 -20.38 2.35
N ASP A 53 -1.10 -21.57 1.87
CA ASP A 53 -0.25 -22.73 1.51
C ASP A 53 1.08 -22.86 2.30
N LEU A 54 1.01 -22.81 3.64
CA LEU A 54 2.12 -22.94 4.61
C LEU A 54 3.04 -21.71 4.78
N GLU A 55 2.66 -20.55 4.24
CA GLU A 55 3.36 -19.29 4.39
C GLU A 55 2.49 -18.27 5.14
N LEU A 56 3.15 -17.49 5.99
CA LEU A 56 2.54 -16.39 6.76
C LEU A 56 3.25 -15.09 6.40
N TYR A 57 2.47 -14.04 6.14
CA TYR A 57 2.97 -12.72 5.81
C TYR A 57 2.33 -11.66 6.71
N PHE A 58 3.18 -10.84 7.34
CA PHE A 58 2.76 -9.63 8.04
C PHE A 58 3.01 -8.45 7.12
N VAL A 59 1.94 -7.82 6.64
CA VAL A 59 2.04 -6.73 5.66
C VAL A 59 1.59 -5.45 6.32
N GLN A 60 2.52 -4.52 6.48
CA GLN A 60 2.23 -3.18 6.93
C GLN A 60 1.91 -2.30 5.72
N PHE A 61 0.75 -1.65 5.79
CA PHE A 61 0.27 -0.66 4.85
C PHE A 61 0.30 0.71 5.49
N ARG A 62 0.99 1.65 4.85
CA ARG A 62 1.04 3.04 5.29
C ARG A 62 0.55 3.92 4.18
N PHE A 63 -0.67 4.42 4.31
CA PHE A 63 -1.32 5.29 3.34
C PHE A 63 -1.09 6.76 3.71
N SER A 64 -0.84 7.59 2.70
CA SER A 64 -0.71 9.04 2.80
C SER A 64 -1.63 9.70 1.77
N LYS A 65 -2.58 10.52 2.24
CA LYS A 65 -3.49 11.27 1.38
C LYS A 65 -2.73 12.39 0.67
N ALA A 66 -2.98 12.53 -0.64
CA ALA A 66 -2.43 13.61 -1.43
C ALA A 66 -2.72 14.97 -0.78
N GLY A 67 -1.71 15.84 -0.76
CA GLY A 67 -1.80 17.16 -0.17
C GLY A 67 -1.94 18.27 -1.22
N THR A 68 -2.31 19.48 -0.78
CA THR A 68 -2.48 20.67 -1.65
C THR A 68 -1.34 21.70 -1.53
N GLY A 69 -0.26 21.40 -0.79
CA GLY A 69 0.89 22.29 -0.57
C GLY A 69 2.06 22.10 -1.54
N PHE A 70 2.98 23.08 -1.64
CA PHE A 70 4.15 23.04 -2.52
C PHE A 70 5.09 21.84 -2.25
N LEU A 71 5.15 21.38 -1.01
CA LEU A 71 5.96 20.23 -0.58
C LEU A 71 5.15 18.93 -0.46
N ALA A 72 3.84 18.97 -0.70
CA ALA A 72 3.00 17.79 -0.53
C ALA A 72 3.04 16.87 -1.75
N SER A 73 2.90 15.56 -1.54
CA SER A 73 2.71 14.65 -2.67
C SER A 73 1.41 14.98 -3.37
N LYS A 74 1.47 15.02 -4.71
CA LYS A 74 0.31 15.27 -5.57
C LYS A 74 -0.54 14.03 -5.79
N ARG A 75 -0.07 12.87 -5.33
CA ARG A 75 -0.76 11.57 -5.49
C ARG A 75 -0.94 10.95 -4.12
N ASN A 76 -1.98 10.14 -3.99
CA ASN A 76 -2.14 9.29 -2.83
C ASN A 76 -1.06 8.20 -2.89
N GLU A 77 -0.42 7.92 -1.77
CA GLU A 77 0.70 7.00 -1.70
C GLU A 77 0.41 5.91 -0.68
N LEU A 78 0.61 4.66 -1.07
CA LEU A 78 0.51 3.50 -0.19
C LEU A 78 1.87 2.82 -0.17
N PHE A 79 2.54 2.86 0.97
CA PHE A 79 3.81 2.18 1.22
C PHE A 79 3.53 0.78 1.74
N LEU A 80 4.28 -0.20 1.22
CA LEU A 80 4.17 -1.60 1.61
C LEU A 80 5.46 -2.08 2.23
N ASP A 81 5.36 -2.59 3.45
CA ASP A 81 6.40 -3.37 4.11
C ASP A 81 5.87 -4.79 4.33
N CYS A 82 6.64 -5.82 3.96
CA CYS A 82 6.25 -7.22 4.13
C CYS A 82 7.30 -7.93 4.99
N ASN A 83 6.86 -8.53 6.09
CA ASN A 83 7.72 -9.12 7.12
C ASN A 83 8.82 -8.16 7.61
N GLY A 84 8.47 -6.88 7.75
CA GLY A 84 9.38 -5.82 8.18
C GLY A 84 10.33 -5.28 7.11
N GLU A 85 10.25 -5.76 5.85
CA GLU A 85 11.06 -5.27 4.75
C GLU A 85 10.26 -4.40 3.78
N PHE A 86 10.78 -3.21 3.48
CA PHE A 86 10.16 -2.30 2.52
C PHE A 86 10.12 -2.91 1.12
N CYS A 87 8.91 -3.12 0.61
CA CYS A 87 8.66 -3.76 -0.68
C CYS A 87 8.44 -2.74 -1.80
N GLY A 88 7.81 -1.60 -1.53
CA GLY A 88 7.52 -0.62 -2.58
C GLY A 88 6.45 0.39 -2.25
N ILE A 89 6.08 1.17 -3.27
CA ILE A 89 5.07 2.23 -3.21
C ILE A 89 4.04 1.98 -4.31
N VAL A 90 2.76 2.12 -3.95
CA VAL A 90 1.62 2.19 -4.87
C VAL A 90 1.12 3.62 -4.92
N TYR A 91 0.98 4.16 -6.13
CA TYR A 91 0.36 5.47 -6.35
C TYR A 91 -1.10 5.29 -6.74
N LEU A 92 -1.99 5.99 -6.05
CA LEU A 92 -3.44 5.84 -6.13
C LEU A 92 -4.12 7.15 -6.59
N GLN A 93 -5.27 7.02 -7.25
CA GLN A 93 -6.17 8.12 -7.63
C GLN A 93 -7.60 7.87 -7.12
#